data_AF-A0AAD8JMG3-F1
#
_entry.id   AF-A0AAD8JMG3-F1
#
_cell.length_a   1.000
_cell.length_b   1.000
_cell.length_c   1.000
_cell.angle_alpha   90.00
_cell.angle_beta   90.00
_cell.angle_gamma   90.00
#
_symmetry.space_group_name_H-M   'P 1'
#
loop_
_entity.id
_entity.type
_entity.pdbx_description
1 polymer ?
#
loop_
_entity_poly.entity_id
_entity_poly.type
_entity_poly.pdbx_seq_one_letter_code
_entity_poly.pdbx_strand_id
1 'polypeptide(L)'
;MRRSECVYLRFVSPVPHVIFVFQFQYRLPGSEPLPKGLVASTSDLQMQPLWGPRKKVNSTTSLFTAAVGIKQKETVDKMVRKFLSSDFSVMLFHYDGVVDEWKELEWADSVIHVSAVNQTKWWFAKRFLHPDIVTEYSYIFLWDEDLGVDNFDPGRYLSIVKEEGLEISQPALDTTRSEMHHKITARWRNSTVHRRAKPSDKHKCDSTSDYPPCTG
;
A
#
# COMPACT_ATOMS: atom_id res chain seq x y z
N MET A 1 21.30 7.90 10.61
CA MET A 1 19.85 7.70 10.80
C MET A 1 19.18 8.26 9.56
N ARG A 2 18.84 7.41 8.56
CA ARG A 2 18.08 7.90 7.39
C ARG A 2 16.69 8.21 7.92
N ARG A 3 16.24 9.46 7.80
CA ARG A 3 14.82 9.77 7.99
C ARG A 3 14.09 9.07 6.85
N SER A 4 13.11 8.23 7.16
CA SER A 4 12.22 7.68 6.13
C SER A 4 11.39 8.86 5.59
N GLU A 5 11.85 9.44 4.49
CA GLU A 5 11.19 10.54 3.78
C GLU A 5 10.05 9.97 2.92
N CYS A 6 8.86 10.56 3.03
CA CYS A 6 7.64 10.20 2.32
C CYS A 6 7.63 10.87 0.94
N VAL A 7 7.98 10.13 -0.10
CA VAL A 7 8.12 10.69 -1.45
C VAL A 7 6.84 10.57 -2.26
N TYR A 8 6.46 11.64 -2.94
CA TYR A 8 5.25 11.66 -3.77
C TYR A 8 5.58 11.31 -5.22
N LEU A 9 4.91 10.31 -5.77
CA LEU A 9 5.18 9.77 -7.11
C LEU A 9 4.13 10.19 -8.13
N ARG A 10 4.54 10.51 -9.35
CA ARG A 10 3.66 10.97 -10.43
C ARG A 10 2.78 9.84 -11.01
N PHE A 11 1.64 9.59 -10.38
CA PHE A 11 0.47 8.92 -10.97
C PHE A 11 -0.77 9.72 -10.66
N VAL A 12 -1.91 9.42 -11.30
CA VAL A 12 -3.19 10.08 -11.02
C VAL A 12 -3.92 9.21 -10.00
N SER A 13 -3.96 9.63 -8.73
CA SER A 13 -4.91 9.12 -7.74
C SER A 13 -5.90 10.24 -7.37
N PRO A 14 -7.20 9.97 -7.20
CA PRO A 14 -8.17 11.04 -7.09
C PRO A 14 -8.46 11.59 -5.67
N VAL A 15 -7.86 11.14 -4.56
CA VAL A 15 -8.23 11.64 -3.20
C VAL A 15 -7.08 11.42 -2.19
N PRO A 16 -7.00 12.12 -1.04
CA PRO A 16 -5.85 12.10 -0.16
C PRO A 16 -6.11 11.18 1.05
N HIS A 17 -5.81 9.90 0.89
CA HIS A 17 -5.59 9.02 2.03
C HIS A 17 -4.31 8.22 1.82
N VAL A 18 -3.48 8.20 2.86
CA VAL A 18 -2.07 7.83 2.75
C VAL A 18 -1.94 6.40 2.27
N ILE A 19 -1.34 6.27 1.09
CA ILE A 19 -0.82 5.01 0.59
C ILE A 19 0.57 4.92 1.19
N PHE A 20 0.75 3.94 2.07
CA PHE A 20 2.08 3.59 2.51
C PHE A 20 2.53 2.41 1.66
N VAL A 21 3.62 2.64 0.92
CA VAL A 21 4.44 1.55 0.39
C VAL A 21 5.61 1.39 1.34
N PHE A 22 5.62 0.31 2.12
CA PHE A 22 6.76 0.00 3.00
C PHE A 22 7.70 -0.97 2.29
N GLN A 23 8.98 -0.60 2.20
CA GLN A 23 10.04 -1.55 1.87
C GLN A 23 10.60 -2.16 3.17
N PHE A 24 10.50 -3.49 3.33
CA PHE A 24 11.25 -4.18 4.37
C PHE A 24 12.70 -4.36 3.91
N GLN A 25 13.56 -3.38 4.19
CA GLN A 25 15.01 -3.56 4.12
C GLN A 25 15.67 -3.28 5.47
N TYR A 26 16.29 -4.33 5.99
CA TYR A 26 17.12 -4.43 7.20
C TYR A 26 16.40 -4.54 8.56
N ARG A 27 16.65 -5.69 9.21
CA ARG A 27 16.44 -5.89 10.65
C ARG A 27 17.42 -4.99 11.41
N LEU A 28 16.92 -4.27 12.41
CA LEU A 28 17.77 -3.51 13.32
C LEU A 28 18.67 -4.47 14.13
N PRO A 29 19.92 -4.11 14.45
CA PRO A 29 20.74 -4.86 15.40
C PRO A 29 19.97 -5.04 16.73
N GLY A 30 19.90 -6.26 17.28
CA GLY A 30 19.09 -6.58 18.46
C GLY A 30 17.64 -7.00 18.19
N SER A 31 17.22 -7.09 16.92
CA SER A 31 16.00 -7.80 16.49
C SER A 31 16.31 -9.22 15.97
N GLU A 32 17.41 -9.80 16.44
CA GLU A 32 17.77 -11.18 16.12
C GLU A 32 16.63 -12.10 16.56
N PRO A 33 16.19 -13.04 15.69
CA PRO A 33 15.20 -14.02 16.10
C PRO A 33 15.78 -14.86 17.24
N LEU A 34 14.90 -15.36 18.12
CA LEU A 34 15.29 -16.36 19.13
C LEU A 34 16.08 -17.51 18.45
N PRO A 35 16.95 -18.21 19.20
CA PRO A 35 17.81 -19.26 18.65
C PRO A 35 17.08 -20.19 17.67
N LYS A 36 17.76 -20.57 16.57
CA LYS A 36 17.22 -21.49 15.55
C LYS A 36 16.61 -22.72 16.25
N GLY A 37 15.29 -22.91 16.10
CA GLY A 37 14.51 -23.95 16.79
C GLY A 37 13.47 -23.44 17.79
N LEU A 38 13.53 -22.15 18.19
CA LEU A 38 12.53 -21.50 19.05
C LEU A 38 11.53 -20.61 18.28
N VAL A 39 11.96 -20.00 17.16
CA VAL A 39 11.07 -19.22 16.28
C VAL A 39 10.61 -20.09 15.12
N ALA A 40 9.29 -20.18 14.93
CA ALA A 40 8.70 -20.83 13.76
C ALA A 40 9.14 -20.14 12.46
N SER A 41 9.29 -20.91 11.39
CA SER A 41 9.52 -20.41 10.04
C SER A 41 8.52 -19.29 9.72
N THR A 42 9.01 -18.19 9.15
CA THR A 42 8.20 -17.07 8.69
C THR A 42 6.95 -17.55 7.96
N SER A 43 5.79 -16.99 8.33
CA SER A 43 4.51 -17.29 7.68
C SER A 43 4.34 -16.36 6.48
N ASP A 44 3.50 -16.75 5.54
CA ASP A 44 3.08 -15.88 4.44
C ASP A 44 1.56 -15.91 4.33
N LEU A 45 1.00 -15.07 3.45
CA LEU A 45 -0.43 -14.95 3.21
C LEU A 45 -0.89 -15.85 2.05
N GLN A 46 -0.16 -16.93 1.77
CA GLN A 46 -0.47 -17.78 0.63
C GLN A 46 -1.22 -19.02 1.10
N MET A 47 -2.22 -19.42 0.31
CA MET A 47 -3.06 -20.57 0.64
C MET A 47 -2.22 -21.86 0.66
N GLN A 48 -2.35 -22.62 1.74
CA GLN A 48 -1.70 -23.92 1.92
C GLN A 48 -2.69 -25.05 1.62
N PRO A 49 -2.32 -26.05 0.79
CA PRO A 49 -3.14 -27.24 0.61
C PRO A 49 -3.28 -28.05 1.90
N LEU A 50 -4.43 -28.70 2.10
CA LEU A 50 -4.69 -29.50 3.30
C LEU A 50 -3.85 -30.80 3.37
N TRP A 51 -3.32 -31.26 2.24
CA TRP A 51 -2.61 -32.54 2.10
C TRP A 51 -1.09 -32.43 2.16
N GLY A 52 -0.54 -31.26 2.50
CA GLY A 52 0.88 -31.12 2.74
C GLY A 52 1.44 -29.74 2.42
N PRO A 53 2.73 -29.52 2.72
CA PRO A 53 3.38 -28.24 2.53
C PRO A 53 3.46 -27.87 1.05
N ARG A 54 3.07 -26.63 0.72
CA ARG A 54 3.29 -26.09 -0.63
C ARG A 54 4.78 -25.94 -0.93
N LYS A 55 5.16 -26.11 -2.20
CA LYS A 55 6.49 -25.66 -2.65
C LYS A 55 6.55 -24.15 -2.53
N LYS A 56 7.48 -23.64 -1.71
CA LYS A 56 7.72 -22.20 -1.60
C LYS A 56 8.32 -21.71 -2.91
N VAL A 57 7.55 -20.93 -3.67
CA VAL A 57 8.06 -20.21 -4.83
C VAL A 57 8.79 -18.99 -4.27
N ASN A 58 10.08 -18.85 -4.58
CA ASN A 58 10.90 -17.71 -4.17
C ASN A 58 10.56 -16.47 -5.03
N SER A 59 9.30 -16.06 -5.04
CA SER A 59 8.87 -14.82 -5.68
C SER A 59 8.78 -13.75 -4.61
N THR A 60 9.59 -12.70 -4.75
CA THR A 60 9.46 -11.45 -4.00
C THR A 60 8.17 -10.75 -4.44
N THR A 61 7.03 -11.20 -3.91
CA THR A 61 5.73 -10.63 -4.22
C THR A 61 5.51 -9.37 -3.41
N SER A 62 4.62 -8.52 -3.92
CA SER A 62 4.14 -7.36 -3.20
C SER A 62 2.75 -7.67 -2.63
N LEU A 63 2.42 -7.06 -1.49
CA LEU A 63 1.13 -7.19 -0.84
C LEU A 63 0.31 -5.93 -1.10
N PHE A 64 -0.93 -6.10 -1.55
CA PHE A 64 -1.92 -5.04 -1.62
C PHE A 64 -2.97 -5.28 -0.53
N THR A 65 -3.22 -4.26 0.29
CA THR A 65 -4.22 -4.29 1.35
C THR A 65 -5.11 -3.06 1.29
N ALA A 66 -6.41 -3.23 1.53
CA ALA A 66 -7.37 -2.14 1.58
C ALA A 66 -8.44 -2.38 2.63
N ALA A 67 -8.84 -1.32 3.34
CA ALA A 67 -10.16 -1.30 3.95
C ALA A 67 -11.19 -1.25 2.83
N VAL A 68 -12.29 -2.00 2.95
CA VAL A 68 -13.32 -2.08 1.92
C VAL A 68 -14.70 -2.23 2.54
N GLY A 69 -15.69 -1.69 1.84
CA GLY A 69 -17.10 -1.92 2.11
C GLY A 69 -17.87 -2.15 0.83
N ILE A 70 -18.96 -2.89 0.93
CA ILE A 70 -19.74 -3.39 -0.20
C ILE A 70 -20.29 -2.28 -1.08
N LYS A 71 -20.56 -1.11 -0.51
CA LYS A 71 -20.99 0.09 -1.26
C LYS A 71 -19.99 0.55 -2.32
N GLN A 72 -18.72 0.16 -2.20
CA GLN A 72 -17.63 0.52 -3.11
C GLN A 72 -17.15 -0.67 -3.95
N LYS A 73 -17.93 -1.75 -4.02
CA LYS A 73 -17.58 -3.02 -4.70
C LYS A 73 -17.05 -2.83 -6.11
N GLU A 74 -17.64 -1.95 -6.93
CA GLU A 74 -17.19 -1.71 -8.31
C GLU A 74 -15.80 -1.07 -8.39
N THR A 75 -15.52 -0.11 -7.52
CA THR A 75 -14.20 0.55 -7.45
C THR A 75 -13.13 -0.44 -6.99
N VAL A 76 -13.46 -1.24 -5.97
CA VAL A 76 -12.57 -2.26 -5.42
C VAL A 76 -12.33 -3.37 -6.44
N ASP A 77 -13.33 -3.82 -7.21
CA ASP A 77 -13.16 -4.83 -8.26
C ASP A 77 -12.11 -4.40 -9.29
N LYS A 78 -12.22 -3.18 -9.82
CA LYS A 78 -11.24 -2.62 -10.77
C LYS A 78 -9.84 -2.57 -10.18
N MET A 79 -9.74 -2.22 -8.90
CA MET A 79 -8.46 -2.11 -8.19
C MET A 79 -7.82 -3.47 -7.98
N VAL A 80 -8.56 -4.43 -7.42
CA VAL A 80 -8.08 -5.78 -7.15
C VAL A 80 -7.61 -6.45 -8.44
N ARG A 81 -8.36 -6.33 -9.53
CA ARG A 81 -7.96 -6.86 -10.85
C ARG A 81 -6.61 -6.31 -11.32
N LYS A 82 -6.36 -5.00 -11.16
CA LYS A 82 -5.07 -4.36 -11.54
C LYS A 82 -3.88 -4.84 -10.70
N PHE A 83 -4.10 -5.02 -9.39
CA PHE A 83 -3.04 -5.49 -8.50
C PHE A 83 -2.74 -6.98 -8.74
N LEU A 84 -3.77 -7.81 -8.92
CA LEU A 84 -3.60 -9.22 -9.28
C LEU A 84 -2.88 -9.39 -10.62
N SER A 85 -3.20 -8.58 -11.64
CA SER A 85 -2.49 -8.61 -12.93
C SER A 85 -1.05 -8.11 -12.85
N SER A 86 -0.63 -7.54 -11.71
CA SER A 86 0.73 -7.07 -11.44
C SER A 86 1.48 -7.99 -10.45
N ASP A 87 1.01 -9.23 -10.26
CA ASP A 87 1.57 -10.25 -9.37
C ASP A 87 1.58 -9.87 -7.87
N PHE A 88 0.54 -9.15 -7.42
CA PHE A 88 0.35 -8.86 -6.00
C PHE A 88 -0.47 -9.94 -5.31
N SER A 89 -0.10 -10.24 -4.05
CA SER A 89 -1.05 -10.84 -3.10
C SER A 89 -2.03 -9.78 -2.64
N VAL A 90 -3.28 -10.14 -2.44
CA VAL A 90 -4.34 -9.20 -2.04
C VAL A 90 -4.98 -9.63 -0.73
N MET A 91 -5.17 -8.68 0.17
CA MET A 91 -5.86 -8.85 1.44
C MET A 91 -6.85 -7.69 1.65
N LEU A 92 -8.14 -8.01 1.79
CA LEU A 92 -9.22 -7.04 1.95
C LEU A 92 -9.73 -7.04 3.38
N PHE A 93 -9.87 -5.85 3.96
CA PHE A 93 -10.37 -5.62 5.31
C PHE A 93 -11.82 -5.11 5.27
N HIS A 94 -12.77 -6.00 5.52
CA HIS A 94 -14.21 -5.73 5.47
C HIS A 94 -14.67 -5.09 6.78
N TYR A 95 -14.87 -3.78 6.77
CA TYR A 95 -15.30 -3.03 7.96
C TYR A 95 -16.83 -3.06 8.18
N ASP A 96 -17.59 -3.49 7.17
CA ASP A 96 -19.06 -3.56 7.21
C ASP A 96 -19.59 -4.97 7.53
N GLY A 97 -18.71 -5.96 7.64
CA GLY A 97 -19.08 -7.34 7.92
C GLY A 97 -19.51 -8.15 6.68
N VAL A 98 -19.62 -7.52 5.52
CA VAL A 98 -20.19 -8.15 4.32
C VAL A 98 -19.08 -8.84 3.52
N VAL A 99 -19.02 -10.17 3.59
CA VAL A 99 -18.01 -10.97 2.84
C VAL A 99 -18.67 -11.80 1.74
N ASP A 100 -19.85 -12.35 1.97
CA ASP A 100 -20.48 -13.29 1.02
C ASP A 100 -20.83 -12.65 -0.33
N GLU A 101 -21.25 -11.38 -0.34
CA GLU A 101 -21.56 -10.66 -1.58
C GLU A 101 -20.32 -10.47 -2.49
N TRP A 102 -19.11 -10.56 -1.94
CA TRP A 102 -17.88 -10.47 -2.75
C TRP A 102 -17.61 -11.75 -3.55
N LYS A 103 -18.18 -12.89 -3.15
CA LYS A 103 -18.00 -14.19 -3.82
C LYS A 103 -18.53 -14.23 -5.26
N GLU A 104 -19.33 -13.24 -5.64
CA GLU A 104 -19.78 -13.05 -7.03
C GLU A 104 -18.64 -12.66 -7.97
N LEU A 105 -17.52 -12.15 -7.44
CA LEU A 105 -16.35 -11.74 -8.23
C LEU A 105 -15.39 -12.91 -8.40
N GLU A 106 -14.92 -13.12 -9.64
CA GLU A 106 -14.05 -14.25 -10.02
C GLU A 106 -12.78 -14.37 -9.17
N TRP A 107 -12.25 -13.25 -8.69
CA TRP A 107 -11.02 -13.21 -7.90
C TRP A 107 -11.25 -13.46 -6.40
N ALA A 108 -12.48 -13.53 -5.91
CA ALA A 108 -12.79 -13.58 -4.47
C ALA A 108 -12.07 -14.75 -3.76
N ASP A 109 -12.01 -15.91 -4.40
CA ASP A 109 -11.34 -17.09 -3.84
C ASP A 109 -9.80 -17.03 -3.94
N SER A 110 -9.26 -16.06 -4.70
CA SER A 110 -7.82 -15.86 -4.90
C SER A 110 -7.21 -14.84 -3.95
N VAL A 111 -8.02 -14.19 -3.11
CA VAL A 111 -7.58 -13.14 -2.18
C VAL A 111 -7.99 -13.46 -0.75
N ILE A 112 -7.39 -12.77 0.21
CA ILE A 112 -7.73 -12.95 1.62
C ILE A 112 -8.78 -11.93 2.03
N HIS A 113 -9.82 -12.42 2.71
CA HIS A 113 -10.86 -11.59 3.31
C HIS A 113 -10.71 -11.65 4.82
N VAL A 114 -10.56 -10.49 5.46
CA VAL A 114 -10.60 -10.34 6.92
C VAL A 114 -11.76 -9.42 7.26
N SER A 115 -12.66 -9.85 8.14
CA SER A 115 -13.86 -9.09 8.47
C SER A 115 -13.92 -8.76 9.95
N ALA A 116 -14.13 -7.47 10.26
CA ALA A 116 -14.35 -6.99 11.62
C ALA A 116 -15.20 -5.71 11.56
N VAL A 117 -16.43 -5.79 12.06
CA VAL A 117 -17.42 -4.72 11.92
C VAL A 117 -16.99 -3.45 12.69
N ASN A 118 -17.19 -2.30 12.08
CA ASN A 118 -16.93 -0.96 12.63
C ASN A 118 -15.47 -0.73 13.04
N GLN A 119 -14.51 -1.37 12.36
CA GLN A 119 -13.08 -1.15 12.57
C GLN A 119 -12.47 -0.27 11.49
N THR A 120 -11.45 0.51 11.87
CA THR A 120 -10.73 1.39 10.94
C THR A 120 -9.64 0.65 10.18
N LYS A 121 -9.22 1.16 9.02
CA LYS A 121 -8.07 0.66 8.26
C LYS A 121 -6.84 0.40 9.13
N TRP A 122 -6.50 1.34 10.02
CA TRP A 122 -5.37 1.23 10.93
C TRP A 122 -5.54 0.14 11.99
N TRP A 123 -6.78 -0.12 12.42
CA TRP A 123 -7.06 -1.19 13.36
C TRP A 123 -6.73 -2.56 12.76
N PHE A 124 -7.09 -2.78 11.49
CA PHE A 124 -6.74 -3.98 10.73
C PHE A 124 -5.24 -4.08 10.49
N ALA A 125 -4.63 -3.02 9.94
CA ALA A 125 -3.20 -3.00 9.62
C ALA A 125 -2.35 -3.39 10.84
N LYS A 126 -2.64 -2.81 12.02
CA LYS A 126 -1.92 -3.10 13.27
C LYS A 126 -2.05 -4.57 13.73
N ARG A 127 -3.10 -5.28 13.34
CA ARG A 127 -3.39 -6.65 13.80
C ARG A 127 -3.02 -7.73 12.80
N PHE A 128 -3.15 -7.43 11.51
CA PHE A 128 -3.02 -8.42 10.44
C PHE A 128 -1.76 -8.22 9.58
N LEU A 129 -1.11 -7.04 9.66
CA LEU A 129 0.20 -6.80 9.01
C LEU A 129 1.35 -7.01 10.00
N HIS A 130 1.37 -8.18 10.66
CA HIS A 130 2.41 -8.52 11.63
C HIS A 130 3.75 -8.77 10.92
N PRO A 131 4.89 -8.26 11.43
CA PRO A 131 6.20 -8.42 10.79
C PRO A 131 6.56 -9.87 10.42
N ASP A 132 6.22 -10.84 11.27
CA ASP A 132 6.50 -12.27 11.01
C ASP A 132 5.75 -12.86 9.80
N ILE A 133 4.75 -12.13 9.29
CA ILE A 133 3.98 -12.48 8.09
C ILE A 133 4.41 -11.60 6.93
N VAL A 134 4.47 -10.27 7.16
CA VAL A 134 4.63 -9.32 6.07
C VAL A 134 6.07 -9.14 5.62
N THR A 135 7.05 -9.63 6.38
CA THR A 135 8.48 -9.61 5.99
C THR A 135 8.80 -10.49 4.78
N GLU A 136 7.90 -11.39 4.39
CA GLU A 136 8.01 -12.16 3.15
C GLU A 136 7.68 -11.31 1.90
N TYR A 137 7.06 -10.14 2.07
CA TYR A 137 6.71 -9.23 0.99
C TYR A 137 7.72 -8.09 0.89
N SER A 138 8.17 -7.80 -0.33
CA SER A 138 9.13 -6.72 -0.56
C SER A 138 8.50 -5.34 -0.42
N TYR A 139 7.22 -5.23 -0.76
CA TYR A 139 6.45 -4.00 -0.74
C TYR A 139 5.03 -4.30 -0.25
N ILE A 140 4.50 -3.43 0.60
CA ILE A 140 3.13 -3.52 1.11
C ILE A 140 2.42 -2.23 0.75
N PHE A 141 1.28 -2.31 0.09
CA PHE A 141 0.42 -1.18 -0.24
C PHE A 141 -0.74 -1.20 0.75
N LEU A 142 -0.88 -0.13 1.54
CA LEU A 142 -2.03 0.09 2.41
C LEU A 142 -2.92 1.17 1.79
N TRP A 143 -4.03 0.76 1.20
CA TRP A 143 -4.87 1.57 0.31
C TRP A 143 -6.22 1.90 0.95
N ASP A 144 -6.88 2.95 0.46
CA ASP A 144 -8.22 3.38 0.88
C ASP A 144 -9.24 3.11 -0.24
N GLU A 145 -10.43 2.61 0.09
CA GLU A 145 -11.41 2.17 -0.91
C GLU A 145 -11.98 3.31 -1.78
N ASP A 146 -11.94 4.55 -1.28
CA ASP A 146 -12.46 5.73 -1.97
C ASP A 146 -11.46 6.33 -2.98
N LEU A 147 -10.26 5.78 -3.05
CA LEU A 147 -9.24 6.18 -4.02
C LEU A 147 -9.52 5.54 -5.38
N GLY A 148 -9.96 6.37 -6.32
CA GLY A 148 -10.14 5.94 -7.71
C GLY A 148 -8.83 5.48 -8.36
N VAL A 149 -8.96 4.51 -9.25
CA VAL A 149 -7.80 3.77 -9.80
C VAL A 149 -7.70 3.83 -11.31
N ASP A 150 -8.58 4.57 -11.99
CA ASP A 150 -8.68 4.52 -13.46
C ASP A 150 -7.33 4.67 -14.16
N ASN A 151 -6.51 5.63 -13.68
CA ASN A 151 -5.20 5.96 -14.24
C ASN A 151 -4.02 5.47 -13.39
N PHE A 152 -4.27 4.63 -12.39
CA PHE A 152 -3.21 4.03 -11.57
C PHE A 152 -2.74 2.71 -12.19
N ASP A 153 -1.41 2.55 -12.22
CA ASP A 153 -0.72 1.35 -12.69
C ASP A 153 0.22 0.85 -11.58
N PRO A 154 -0.10 -0.27 -10.89
CA PRO A 154 0.71 -0.77 -9.78
C PRO A 154 2.14 -1.14 -10.19
N GLY A 155 2.32 -1.75 -11.36
CA GLY A 155 3.61 -2.20 -11.86
C GLY A 155 4.56 -1.04 -12.13
N ARG A 156 4.06 -0.01 -12.81
CA ARG A 156 4.82 1.21 -13.12
C ARG A 156 5.12 2.01 -11.85
N TYR A 157 4.15 2.12 -10.93
CA TYR A 157 4.38 2.77 -9.64
C TYR A 157 5.51 2.08 -8.89
N LEU A 158 5.45 0.74 -8.79
CA LEU A 158 6.44 -0.06 -8.12
C LEU A 158 7.83 0.02 -8.77
N SER A 159 7.90 0.14 -10.11
CA SER A 159 9.17 0.34 -10.82
C SER A 159 9.85 1.62 -10.36
N ILE A 160 9.10 2.72 -10.21
CA ILE A 160 9.65 4.01 -9.78
C ILE A 160 10.06 3.95 -8.31
N VAL A 161 9.27 3.32 -7.43
CA VAL A 161 9.66 3.10 -6.03
C VAL A 161 11.01 2.38 -5.93
N LYS A 162 11.20 1.34 -6.75
CA LYS A 162 12.46 0.57 -6.83
C LYS A 162 13.62 1.40 -7.37
N GLU A 163 13.40 2.10 -8.48
CA GLU A 163 14.40 2.95 -9.14
C GLU A 163 14.90 4.07 -8.20
N GLU A 164 14.00 4.65 -7.40
CA GLU A 164 14.28 5.76 -6.49
C GLU A 164 14.69 5.30 -5.07
N GLY A 165 14.65 4.00 -4.79
CA GLY A 165 15.00 3.42 -3.49
C GLY A 165 14.13 3.93 -2.34
N LEU A 166 12.82 4.07 -2.58
CA LEU A 166 11.89 4.70 -1.64
C LEU A 166 11.38 3.69 -0.61
N GLU A 167 11.60 4.00 0.67
CA GLU A 167 11.08 3.22 1.79
C GLU A 167 9.59 3.50 2.06
N ILE A 168 9.15 4.74 1.82
CA ILE A 168 7.78 5.23 1.98
C ILE A 168 7.45 6.14 0.81
N SER A 169 6.31 5.91 0.16
CA SER A 169 5.85 6.76 -0.94
C SER A 169 4.34 6.78 -1.08
N GLN A 170 3.81 7.88 -1.62
CA GLN A 170 2.40 8.03 -1.95
C GLN A 170 2.24 8.49 -3.42
N PRO A 171 1.29 7.95 -4.20
CA PRO A 171 0.93 8.53 -5.49
C PRO A 171 0.42 9.97 -5.34
N ALA A 172 0.78 10.79 -6.32
CA ALA A 172 0.31 12.15 -6.45
C ALA A 172 -1.16 12.19 -6.90
N LEU A 173 -1.82 13.32 -6.62
CA LEU A 173 -3.23 13.52 -6.89
C LEU A 173 -3.45 14.48 -8.05
N ASP A 174 -4.47 14.18 -8.88
CA ASP A 174 -4.81 15.07 -9.98
C ASP A 174 -5.65 16.26 -9.49
N THR A 175 -5.07 17.45 -9.56
CA THR A 175 -5.67 18.67 -9.00
C THR A 175 -7.02 19.05 -9.63
N THR A 176 -7.40 18.45 -10.76
CA THR A 176 -8.67 18.73 -11.44
C THR A 176 -9.77 17.70 -11.16
N ARG A 177 -9.41 16.51 -10.66
CA ARG A 177 -10.34 15.38 -10.46
C ARG A 177 -10.46 14.98 -8.99
N SER A 178 -9.80 15.70 -8.10
CA SER A 178 -9.54 15.29 -6.73
C SER A 178 -9.75 16.41 -5.74
N GLU A 179 -10.39 16.09 -4.63
CA GLU A 179 -10.27 16.92 -3.45
C GLU A 179 -8.85 16.79 -2.88
N MET A 180 -8.14 17.91 -2.82
CA MET A 180 -6.76 17.94 -2.33
C MET A 180 -6.74 18.54 -0.93
N HIS A 181 -6.46 17.72 0.09
CA HIS A 181 -6.28 18.19 1.46
C HIS A 181 -4.85 18.71 1.73
N HIS A 182 -3.85 18.21 1.00
CA HIS A 182 -2.45 18.60 1.18
C HIS A 182 -1.78 18.95 -0.15
N LYS A 183 -1.21 20.16 -0.26
CA LYS A 183 -0.57 20.62 -1.51
C LYS A 183 0.63 19.78 -1.96
N ILE A 184 1.32 19.13 -1.02
CA ILE A 184 2.45 18.27 -1.33
C ILE A 184 2.04 17.01 -2.10
N THR A 185 0.78 16.58 -1.99
CA THR A 185 0.28 15.42 -2.75
C THR A 185 -0.09 15.77 -4.18
N ALA A 186 -0.12 17.06 -4.56
CA ALA A 186 -0.51 17.48 -5.90
C ALA A 186 0.44 16.94 -6.98
N ARG A 187 -0.11 16.49 -8.11
CA ARG A 187 0.66 16.00 -9.26
C ARG A 187 1.44 17.13 -9.94
N TRP A 188 2.73 16.87 -10.19
CA TRP A 188 3.59 17.75 -10.99
C TRP A 188 3.64 17.26 -12.45
N ARG A 189 3.34 18.15 -13.41
CA ARG A 189 3.25 17.76 -14.83
C ARG A 189 4.59 17.37 -15.47
N ASN A 190 5.72 17.85 -14.93
CA ASN A 190 7.06 17.64 -15.48
C ASN A 190 8.03 16.97 -14.47
N SER A 191 7.51 16.25 -13.49
CA SER A 191 8.34 15.50 -12.54
C SER A 191 7.81 14.10 -12.35
N THR A 192 8.70 13.11 -12.28
CA THR A 192 8.36 11.70 -11.95
C THR A 192 8.14 11.53 -10.45
N VAL A 193 8.94 12.22 -9.64
CA VAL A 193 8.86 12.20 -8.17
C VAL A 193 8.98 13.62 -7.62
N HIS A 194 8.39 13.91 -6.47
CA HIS A 194 8.66 15.15 -5.74
C HIS A 194 8.62 14.91 -4.24
N ARG A 195 9.60 15.50 -3.54
CA ARG A 195 9.74 15.48 -2.06
C ARG A 195 9.31 16.80 -1.42
N ARG A 196 8.80 17.73 -2.24
CA ARG A 196 8.50 19.10 -1.84
C ARG A 196 7.15 19.56 -2.38
N ALA A 197 6.47 20.41 -1.61
CA ALA A 197 5.28 21.08 -2.06
C ALA A 197 5.60 22.08 -3.17
N LYS A 198 4.67 22.28 -4.11
CA LYS A 198 4.86 23.26 -5.17
C LYS A 198 4.85 24.68 -4.57
N PRO A 199 5.82 25.54 -4.91
CA PRO A 199 5.81 26.94 -4.48
C PRO A 199 4.49 27.63 -4.89
N SER A 200 3.92 28.42 -3.99
CA SER A 200 2.63 29.09 -4.17
C SER A 200 2.66 30.45 -3.48
N ASP A 201 2.18 31.50 -4.16
CA ASP A 201 2.17 32.87 -3.64
C ASP A 201 1.39 33.05 -2.32
N LYS A 202 0.51 32.10 -1.97
CA LYS A 202 -0.33 32.16 -0.77
C LYS A 202 0.24 31.43 0.45
N HIS A 203 1.26 30.56 0.31
CA HIS A 203 1.88 29.82 1.43
C HIS A 203 3.41 29.72 1.31
N LYS A 204 4.10 30.02 2.41
CA LYS A 204 5.57 30.13 2.57
C LYS A 204 6.31 28.78 2.49
N CYS A 205 6.28 28.11 1.35
CA CYS A 205 7.25 27.05 1.05
C CYS A 205 8.25 27.60 0.04
N ASP A 206 9.40 28.02 0.52
CA ASP A 206 10.54 28.44 -0.29
C ASP A 206 11.52 27.28 -0.53
N SER A 207 12.59 27.53 -1.29
CA SER A 207 13.62 26.52 -1.56
C SER A 207 14.37 26.07 -0.30
N THR A 208 14.34 26.85 0.78
CA THR A 208 15.03 26.56 2.04
C THR A 208 14.15 25.87 3.09
N SER A 209 12.83 25.88 2.90
CA SER A 209 11.88 25.24 3.82
C SER A 209 12.06 23.73 3.79
N ASP A 210 12.52 23.16 4.90
CA ASP A 210 12.86 21.74 5.07
C ASP A 210 11.95 21.00 6.09
N TYR A 211 10.80 21.60 6.39
CA TYR A 211 9.82 21.11 7.36
C TYR A 211 8.43 20.88 6.73
N PRO A 212 7.60 19.98 7.29
CA PRO A 212 6.21 19.84 6.89
C PRO A 212 5.43 21.15 7.09
N PRO A 213 4.57 21.58 6.15
CA PRO A 213 4.07 20.84 5.00
C PRO A 213 4.87 21.03 3.70
N CYS A 214 6.05 21.64 3.75
CA CYS A 214 6.85 22.00 2.57
C CYS A 214 7.70 20.85 2.04
N THR A 215 8.11 19.92 2.91
CA THR A 215 8.86 18.71 2.58
C THR A 215 8.16 17.47 3.10
N GLY A 216 8.39 16.35 2.41
CA GLY A 216 7.86 15.02 2.67
C GLY A 216 8.91 14.00 2.32
#